data_AF-A0A4R0X2F4-F1
#
_entry.id   AF-A0A4R0X2F4-F1
#
_cell.length_a   1.000
_cell.length_b   1.000
_cell.length_c   1.000
_cell.angle_alpha   90.00
_cell.angle_beta   90.00
_cell.angle_gamma   90.00
#
_symmetry.space_group_name_H-M   'P 1'
#
loop_
_entity.id
_entity.type
_entity.pdbx_description
1 polymer ?
#
loop_
_entity_poly.entity_id
_entity_poly.type
_entity_poly.pdbx_seq_one_letter_code
_entity_poly.pdbx_strand_id
1 'polypeptide(L)'
;MGQYNQVMMTGSDGSPVLEKNSQPIWTKEYQFTRADGSAVLVQDHGAGHYYGEGGVGDQGSHFNVRPCSNPRTGKVPRTQAHYPF
;
A
#
# COMPACT_ATOMS: atom_id res chain seq x y z
N MET A 1 -9.73 -0.47 -19.91
CA MET A 1 -8.85 -0.83 -18.77
C MET A 1 -8.89 0.35 -17.80
N GLY A 2 -9.17 0.12 -16.52
CA GLY A 2 -9.20 1.18 -15.52
C GLY A 2 -7.80 1.72 -15.25
N GLN A 3 -7.70 2.97 -14.79
CA GLN A 3 -6.43 3.62 -14.44
C GLN A 3 -5.75 2.99 -13.21
N TYR A 4 -6.48 2.19 -12.43
CA TYR A 4 -6.03 1.53 -11.21
C TYR A 4 -6.80 0.23 -10.98
N ASN A 5 -6.24 -0.62 -10.12
CA ASN A 5 -6.92 -1.77 -9.52
C ASN A 5 -7.45 -1.38 -8.13
N GLN A 6 -8.59 -1.97 -7.74
CA GLN A 6 -9.06 -1.93 -6.36
C GLN A 6 -8.43 -3.11 -5.61
N VAL A 7 -7.73 -2.84 -4.52
CA VAL A 7 -7.05 -3.85 -3.71
C VAL A 7 -7.40 -3.66 -2.24
N MET A 8 -7.54 -4.78 -1.52
CA MET A 8 -7.80 -4.75 -0.10
C MET A 8 -6.54 -4.32 0.66
N MET A 9 -6.67 -3.33 1.53
CA MET A 9 -5.59 -2.95 2.43
C MET A 9 -5.41 -4.04 3.49
N THR A 10 -4.17 -4.45 3.72
CA THR A 10 -3.85 -5.54 4.66
C THR A 10 -2.67 -5.18 5.54
N GLY A 11 -2.65 -5.74 6.75
CA GLY A 11 -1.50 -5.71 7.63
C GLY A 11 -0.34 -6.57 7.11
N SER A 12 0.78 -6.50 7.82
CA SER A 12 1.98 -7.30 7.53
C SER A 12 1.71 -8.81 7.60
N ASP A 13 0.76 -9.23 8.43
CA ASP A 13 0.28 -10.61 8.60
C ASP A 13 -0.67 -11.07 7.48
N GLY A 14 -1.17 -10.15 6.66
CA GLY A 14 -2.14 -10.44 5.59
C GLY A 14 -3.61 -10.26 6.00
N SER A 15 -3.87 -9.92 7.25
CA SER A 15 -5.22 -9.63 7.72
C SER A 15 -5.74 -8.32 7.11
N PRO A 16 -7.03 -8.22 6.74
CA PRO A 16 -7.61 -6.98 6.26
C PRO A 16 -7.56 -5.88 7.30
N VAL A 17 -7.24 -4.65 6.87
CA VAL A 17 -7.48 -3.46 7.69
C VAL A 17 -8.96 -3.12 7.59
N LEU A 18 -9.63 -2.94 8.73
CA LEU A 18 -11.07 -2.74 8.80
C LEU A 18 -11.43 -1.28 9.06
N GLU A 19 -12.51 -0.84 8.43
CA GLU A 19 -13.21 0.40 8.76
C GLU A 19 -13.99 0.26 10.08
N LYS A 20 -14.55 1.37 10.58
CA LYS A 20 -15.30 1.42 11.83
C LYS A 20 -16.49 0.44 11.90
N ASN A 21 -17.06 0.08 10.75
CA ASN A 21 -18.17 -0.86 10.63
C ASN A 21 -17.73 -2.33 10.42
N SER A 22 -16.45 -2.64 10.67
CA SER A 22 -15.83 -3.96 10.47
C SER A 22 -15.75 -4.43 9.01
N GLN A 23 -15.90 -3.52 8.03
CA GLN A 23 -15.72 -3.84 6.62
C GLN A 23 -14.25 -3.64 6.20
N PRO A 24 -13.69 -4.47 5.30
CA PRO A 24 -12.35 -4.24 4.76
C PRO A 24 -12.22 -2.91 4.03
N ILE A 25 -11.11 -2.21 4.26
CA ILE A 25 -10.74 -1.01 3.50
C ILE A 25 -10.24 -1.44 2.12
N TRP A 26 -10.85 -0.87 1.08
CA TRP A 26 -10.41 -1.01 -0.30
C TRP A 26 -9.66 0.25 -0.74
N THR A 27 -8.51 0.05 -1.36
CA THR A 27 -7.59 1.09 -1.79
C THR A 27 -7.25 0.95 -3.27
N LYS A 28 -6.56 1.95 -3.80
CA LYS A 28 -6.14 1.96 -5.21
C LYS A 28 -4.70 1.50 -5.33
N GLU A 29 -4.47 0.61 -6.29
CA GLU A 29 -3.15 0.24 -6.75
C GLU A 29 -2.97 0.69 -8.22
N TYR A 30 -1.95 1.50 -8.46
CA TYR A 30 -1.64 2.04 -9.77
C TYR A 30 -0.40 1.32 -10.33
N GLN A 31 -0.40 1.01 -11.62
CA GLN A 31 0.80 0.56 -12.31
C GLN A 31 1.48 1.75 -13.00
N PHE A 32 2.74 2.00 -12.67
CA PHE A 32 3.57 3.03 -13.29
C PHE A 32 4.68 2.37 -14.12
N THR A 33 4.68 2.62 -15.43
CA THR A 33 5.76 2.21 -16.33
C THR A 33 6.84 3.28 -16.36
N ARG A 34 8.08 2.89 -16.07
CA ARG A 34 9.25 3.75 -16.08
C ARG A 34 9.81 3.95 -17.48
N ALA A 35 10.74 4.90 -17.61
CA ALA A 35 11.44 5.19 -18.86
C ALA A 35 12.21 3.99 -19.43
N ASP A 36 12.68 3.06 -18.59
CA ASP A 36 13.37 1.83 -19.01
C ASP A 36 12.41 0.69 -19.42
N GLY A 37 11.09 0.95 -19.43
CA GLY A 37 10.06 -0.03 -19.75
C GLY A 37 9.68 -0.95 -18.58
N SER A 38 10.41 -0.92 -17.47
CA SER A 38 10.03 -1.66 -16.25
C SER A 38 8.80 -1.02 -15.60
N ALA A 39 7.99 -1.83 -14.90
CA ALA A 39 6.82 -1.33 -14.19
C ALA A 39 6.95 -1.52 -12.67
N VAL A 40 6.28 -0.64 -11.92
CA VAL A 40 6.05 -0.79 -10.48
C VAL A 40 4.62 -0.50 -10.12
N LEU A 41 4.26 -0.97 -8.93
CA LEU A 41 2.99 -0.69 -8.30
C LEU A 41 3.16 0.46 -7.31
N VAL A 42 2.23 1.39 -7.34
CA VAL A 42 2.05 2.44 -6.35
C VAL A 42 0.76 2.13 -5.59
N GLN A 43 0.87 1.84 -4.30
CA GLN A 43 -0.26 1.49 -3.45
C GLN A 43 -0.63 2.67 -2.57
N ASP A 44 -1.90 3.06 -2.64
CA ASP A 44 -2.50 4.09 -1.80
C ASP A 44 -2.84 3.52 -0.42
N HIS A 45 -2.09 3.91 0.60
CA HIS A 45 -2.40 3.59 2.00
C HIS A 45 -2.91 4.84 2.74
N GLY A 46 -3.79 5.63 2.10
CA GLY A 46 -4.36 6.84 2.68
C GLY A 46 -5.10 6.62 4.01
N ALA A 47 -5.65 5.42 4.24
CA ALA A 47 -6.28 5.08 5.52
C ALA A 47 -5.29 4.92 6.67
N GLY A 48 -3.99 4.69 6.38
CA GLY A 48 -2.98 4.38 7.40
C GLY A 48 -3.16 3.02 8.07
N HIS A 49 -2.22 2.66 8.94
CA HIS A 49 -2.28 1.49 9.82
C HIS A 49 -2.30 1.98 11.26
N TYR A 50 -3.33 1.59 12.01
CA TYR A 50 -3.47 1.92 13.43
C TYR A 50 -3.78 0.65 14.22
N TYR A 51 -2.89 0.29 15.14
CA TYR A 51 -2.94 -0.99 15.87
C TYR A 51 -3.54 -0.87 17.27
N GLY A 52 -3.77 0.36 17.75
CA GLY A 52 -4.31 0.60 19.10
C GLY A 52 -3.31 0.35 20.23
N GLU A 53 -2.02 0.18 19.90
CA GLU A 53 -0.93 -0.08 20.84
C GLU A 53 -0.24 1.23 21.28
N GLY A 54 -1.02 2.30 21.50
CA GLY A 54 -0.48 3.60 21.92
C GLY A 54 0.45 4.25 20.89
N GLY A 55 0.24 3.99 19.60
CA GLY A 55 1.05 4.53 18.50
C GLY A 55 2.24 3.65 18.10
N VAL A 56 2.49 2.53 18.79
CA VAL A 56 3.55 1.60 18.42
C VAL A 56 3.20 0.91 17.11
N GLY A 57 4.07 1.05 16.11
CA GLY A 57 3.88 0.44 14.80
C GLY A 57 2.93 1.19 13.87
N ASP A 58 2.19 2.18 14.37
CA ASP A 58 1.24 2.95 13.58
C ASP A 58 1.94 3.67 12.42
N GLN A 59 1.25 3.69 11.28
CA GLN A 59 1.70 4.35 10.06
C GLN A 59 0.60 5.27 9.58
N GLY A 60 0.85 6.58 9.58
CA GLY A 60 -0.07 7.55 9.00
C GLY A 60 -0.26 7.34 7.49
N SER A 61 -1.07 8.18 6.85
CA SER A 61 -1.32 8.13 5.41
C SER A 61 -0.01 8.14 4.61
N HIS A 62 0.14 7.20 3.68
CA HIS A 62 1.33 7.11 2.85
C HIS A 62 1.08 6.38 1.53
N PHE A 63 2.04 6.49 0.62
CA PHE A 63 2.16 5.60 -0.53
C PHE A 63 3.27 4.58 -0.33
N ASN A 64 3.07 3.38 -0.89
CA ASN A 64 4.14 2.38 -1.04
C ASN A 64 4.49 2.23 -2.53
N VAL A 65 5.79 1.99 -2.80
CA VAL A 65 6.27 1.61 -4.13
C VAL A 65 6.77 0.17 -4.09
N ARG A 66 6.18 -0.70 -4.91
CA ARG A 66 6.40 -2.15 -4.88
C ARG A 66 6.74 -2.71 -6.26
N PRO A 67 7.57 -3.77 -6.35
CA PRO A 67 7.75 -4.49 -7.60
C PRO A 67 6.46 -5.24 -7.96
N CYS A 68 6.13 -5.32 -9.25
CA CYS A 68 4.93 -6.05 -9.69
C CYS A 68 4.96 -7.55 -9.32
N SER A 69 6.16 -8.14 -9.16
CA SER A 69 6.33 -9.55 -8.77
C SER A 69 6.18 -9.81 -7.28
N ASN A 70 6.26 -8.78 -6.42
CA ASN A 70 6.01 -8.89 -4.99
C ASN A 70 5.32 -7.61 -4.48
N PRO A 71 4.00 -7.49 -4.70
CA PRO A 71 3.23 -6.30 -4.33
C PRO A 71 3.10 -6.07 -2.83
N ARG A 72 3.30 -7.09 -1.99
CA ARG A 72 3.07 -6.97 -0.54
C ARG A 72 4.30 -6.51 0.22
N THR A 73 5.42 -7.21 0.05
CA THR A 73 6.62 -7.01 0.87
C THR A 73 7.84 -6.63 0.05
N GLY A 74 7.72 -6.63 -1.28
CA GLY A 74 8.82 -6.35 -2.18
C GLY A 74 9.38 -4.94 -1.99
N LYS A 75 10.68 -4.80 -2.19
CA LYS A 75 11.37 -3.51 -2.16
C LYS A 75 11.86 -3.18 -3.55
N VAL A 76 11.61 -1.95 -3.98
CA VAL A 76 12.19 -1.40 -5.19
C VAL A 76 13.50 -0.69 -4.80
N PRO A 77 14.64 -1.00 -5.43
CA PRO A 77 15.88 -0.28 -5.15
C PRO A 77 15.72 1.22 -5.35
N ARG A 78 16.35 2.01 -4.46
CA ARG A 78 16.36 3.48 -4.50
C ARG A 78 14.99 4.15 -4.29
N THR A 79 13.99 3.44 -3.76
CA THR A 79 12.75 4.03 -3.25
C THR A 79 12.71 3.97 -1.73
N GLN A 80 11.91 4.84 -1.13
CA GLN A 80 11.54 4.71 0.28
C GLN A 80 10.52 3.59 0.45
N ALA A 81 10.47 3.03 1.67
CA ALA A 81 9.44 2.06 2.02
C ALA A 81 8.06 2.72 2.10
N HIS A 82 8.00 3.93 2.67
CA HIS A 82 6.80 4.73 2.85
C HIS A 82 7.03 6.17 2.37
N TYR A 83 6.07 6.72 1.65
CA TYR A 83 6.04 8.13 1.22
C TYR A 83 4.84 8.82 1.91
N PRO A 84 5.05 9.49 3.06
CA PRO A 84 3.97 10.09 3.86
C PRO A 84 3.36 11.34 3.18
N PHE A 85 2.10 11.65 3.49
CA PHE A 85 1.39 12.86 3.05
C PHE A 85 0.32 13.31 4.06
#